data_AF-A0AAJ1X7L3-F1
#
_entry.id   AF-A0AAJ1X7L3-F1
#
_cell.length_a   1.000
_cell.length_b   1.000
_cell.length_c   1.000
_cell.angle_alpha   90.00
_cell.angle_beta   90.00
_cell.angle_gamma   90.00
#
_symmetry.space_group_name_H-M   'P 1'
#
loop_
_entity.id
_entity.type
_entity.pdbx_description
1 polymer ?
#
loop_
_entity_poly.entity_id
_entity_poly.type
_entity_poly.pdbx_seq_one_letter_code
_entity_poly.pdbx_strand_id
1 'polypeptide(L)'
;MTSFYASVSCVKRGLDPLKTKLVVVGDVNRSGSVILAATAPLKKMGIRQGQRLYEIEKRKDILVVNPTMETYIKCSNYISKLALQYVAPCDFHQYSCDEFFMDVSSSFRLFAKTPGELAIKLKREIFEKTKLHCAIGIGVNPLISKICLDNSAKKKSDGIDYWTYEDVQEKFWPIRPLHKFWGISYKTEEKLNRKGIYSIGDLAKY
;
A
#
# COMPACT_ATOMS: atom_id res chain seq x y z
N MET A 1 1.45 0.74 3.52
CA MET A 1 2.03 2.11 3.65
C MET A 1 2.31 2.66 2.24
N THR A 2 2.56 3.96 2.07
CA THR A 2 2.90 4.50 0.73
C THR A 2 4.40 4.41 0.47
N SER A 3 4.82 3.57 -0.49
CA SER A 3 6.23 3.35 -0.88
C SER A 3 7.16 3.06 0.31
N PHE A 4 6.81 2.09 1.14
CA PHE A 4 7.36 1.89 2.49
C PHE A 4 8.90 2.02 2.61
N TYR A 5 9.68 1.19 1.92
CA TYR A 5 11.16 1.23 2.07
C TYR A 5 11.76 2.57 1.63
N ALA A 6 11.23 3.17 0.56
CA ALA A 6 11.69 4.47 0.08
C ALA A 6 11.33 5.57 1.08
N SER A 7 10.10 5.56 1.61
CA SER A 7 9.63 6.53 2.60
C SER A 7 10.41 6.45 3.91
N VAL A 8 10.65 5.25 4.45
CA VAL A 8 11.49 5.06 5.65
C VAL A 8 12.92 5.54 5.39
N SER A 9 13.46 5.27 4.19
CA SER A 9 14.80 5.71 3.79
C SER A 9 14.92 7.24 3.67
N CYS A 10 13.87 7.92 3.21
CA CYS A 10 13.78 9.38 3.19
C CYS A 10 13.73 9.95 4.60
N VAL A 11 12.80 9.48 5.44
CA VAL A 11 12.64 9.99 6.81
C VAL A 11 13.92 9.78 7.63
N LYS A 12 14.57 8.62 7.53
CA LYS A 12 15.86 8.36 8.20
C LYS A 12 16.96 9.36 7.80
N ARG A 13 16.87 9.95 6.61
CA ARG A 13 17.82 10.95 6.08
C ARG A 13 17.36 12.39 6.31
N GLY A 14 16.26 12.62 7.03
CA GLY A 14 15.68 13.95 7.22
C GLY A 14 15.04 14.53 5.95
N LEU A 15 14.67 13.67 5.00
CA LEU A 15 14.10 14.06 3.71
C LEU A 15 12.60 13.80 3.66
N ASP A 16 11.86 14.64 2.92
CA ASP A 16 10.42 14.49 2.70
C ASP A 16 10.14 13.40 1.63
N PRO A 17 9.47 12.29 1.97
CA PRO A 17 9.16 11.20 1.03
C PRO A 17 8.29 11.60 -0.18
N LEU A 18 7.50 12.67 -0.06
CA LEU A 18 6.58 13.10 -1.11
C LEU A 18 7.28 13.97 -2.17
N LYS A 19 8.38 14.62 -1.81
CA LYS A 19 9.14 15.52 -2.69
C LYS A 19 10.43 14.90 -3.20
N THR A 20 11.08 14.09 -2.37
CA THR A 20 12.41 13.53 -2.66
C THR A 20 12.33 12.47 -3.74
N LYS A 21 13.26 12.51 -4.70
CA LYS A 21 13.48 11.45 -5.69
C LYS A 21 14.47 10.43 -5.13
N LEU A 22 13.95 9.41 -4.42
CA LEU A 22 14.77 8.36 -3.82
C LEU A 22 14.30 6.98 -4.26
N VAL A 23 15.25 6.15 -4.66
CA VAL A 23 15.05 4.74 -5.03
C VAL A 23 15.89 3.84 -4.15
N VAL A 24 15.27 2.78 -3.64
CA VAL A 24 15.93 1.73 -2.86
C VAL A 24 16.20 0.56 -3.81
N VAL A 25 17.46 0.15 -3.89
CA VAL A 25 17.95 -0.89 -4.80
C VAL A 25 18.69 -1.94 -3.99
N GLY A 26 18.49 -3.22 -4.31
CA GLY A 26 19.07 -4.34 -3.54
C GLY A 26 20.57 -4.19 -3.26
N ASP A 27 21.34 -3.84 -4.29
CA ASP A 27 22.75 -3.47 -4.21
C ASP A 27 23.08 -2.38 -5.25
N VAL A 28 23.48 -1.19 -4.79
CA VAL A 28 23.89 -0.06 -5.65
C VAL A 28 25.13 -0.36 -6.49
N ASN A 29 25.98 -1.29 -6.07
CA ASN A 29 27.22 -1.61 -6.78
C ASN A 29 26.98 -2.58 -7.94
N ARG A 30 25.79 -3.19 -8.03
CA ARG A 30 25.42 -4.14 -9.07
C ARG A 30 24.42 -3.51 -10.03
N SER A 31 24.85 -3.21 -11.26
CA SER A 31 24.00 -2.61 -12.30
C SER A 31 22.72 -3.40 -12.58
N GLY A 32 22.79 -4.74 -12.52
CA GLY A 32 21.65 -5.65 -12.67
C GLY A 32 20.78 -5.80 -11.42
N SER A 33 21.04 -5.05 -10.35
CA SER A 33 20.24 -5.10 -9.13
C SER A 33 18.81 -4.61 -9.37
N VAL A 34 17.89 -5.14 -8.58
CA VAL A 34 16.46 -4.85 -8.68
C VAL A 34 16.09 -3.64 -7.81
N ILE A 35 15.21 -2.80 -8.34
CA ILE A 35 14.54 -1.74 -7.58
C ILE A 35 13.52 -2.36 -6.62
N LEU A 36 13.75 -2.17 -5.32
CA LEU A 36 12.87 -2.64 -4.24
C LEU A 36 11.73 -1.66 -3.98
N ALA A 37 12.01 -0.36 -3.99
CA ALA A 37 11.01 0.69 -3.79
C ALA A 37 11.45 2.02 -4.39
N ALA A 38 10.48 2.85 -4.79
CA ALA A 38 10.72 4.21 -5.27
C ALA A 38 9.68 5.16 -4.67
N THR A 39 10.09 6.40 -4.41
CA THR A 39 9.19 7.48 -3.97
C THR A 39 8.18 7.86 -5.05
N ALA A 40 7.09 8.55 -4.65
CA ALA A 40 6.03 8.94 -5.58
C ALA A 40 6.51 9.80 -6.77
N PRO A 41 7.43 10.77 -6.60
CA PRO A 41 7.99 11.52 -7.73
C PRO A 41 8.66 10.62 -8.78
N LEU A 42 9.39 9.59 -8.36
CA LEU A 42 10.04 8.66 -9.29
C LEU A 42 9.05 7.73 -9.99
N LYS A 43 8.01 7.29 -9.27
CA LYS A 43 6.90 6.53 -9.88
C LYS A 43 6.19 7.33 -10.98
N LYS A 44 6.01 8.64 -10.79
CA LYS A 44 5.46 9.55 -11.81
C LYS A 44 6.38 9.69 -13.03
N MET A 45 7.69 9.53 -12.84
CA MET A 45 8.69 9.49 -13.92
C MET A 45 8.76 8.11 -14.61
N GLY A 46 7.91 7.15 -14.24
CA GLY A 46 7.87 5.82 -14.84
C GLY A 46 8.76 4.77 -14.17
N ILE A 47 9.47 5.11 -13.09
CA ILE A 47 10.29 4.15 -12.35
C ILE A 47 9.38 3.24 -11.51
N ARG A 48 9.48 1.94 -11.73
CA ARG A 48 8.63 0.91 -11.10
C ARG A 48 9.48 -0.07 -10.30
N GLN A 49 8.84 -0.68 -9.30
CA GLN A 49 9.44 -1.81 -8.58
C GLN A 49 9.65 -2.98 -9.55
N GLY A 50 10.73 -3.74 -9.36
CA GLY A 50 11.09 -4.86 -10.24
C GLY A 50 11.98 -4.49 -11.44
N GLN A 51 12.06 -3.20 -11.81
CA GLN A 51 13.01 -2.71 -12.82
C GLN A 51 14.46 -2.89 -12.36
N ARG A 52 15.38 -2.87 -13.33
CA ARG A 52 16.82 -2.98 -13.08
C ARG A 52 17.44 -1.61 -12.84
N LEU A 53 18.48 -1.55 -12.01
CA LEU A 53 19.19 -0.30 -11.73
C LEU A 53 19.72 0.37 -13.00
N TYR A 54 20.19 -0.41 -13.99
CA TYR A 54 20.65 0.13 -15.26
C TYR A 54 19.54 0.76 -16.14
N GLU A 55 18.27 0.46 -15.88
CA GLU A 55 17.13 1.05 -16.62
C GLU A 55 16.79 2.46 -16.13
N ILE A 56 17.35 2.88 -14.99
CA ILE A 56 17.16 4.21 -14.44
C ILE A 56 18.15 5.18 -15.09
N GLU A 57 17.63 6.28 -15.62
CA GLU A 57 18.47 7.38 -16.09
C GLU A 57 19.35 7.92 -14.95
N LYS A 58 20.67 7.93 -15.14
CA LYS A 58 21.61 8.46 -14.15
C LYS A 58 21.46 9.97 -14.09
N ARG A 59 20.81 10.47 -13.04
CA ARG A 59 20.63 11.90 -12.79
C ARG A 59 21.09 12.28 -11.40
N LYS A 60 21.67 13.47 -11.27
CA LYS A 60 22.17 14.01 -9.99
C LYS A 60 21.06 14.26 -8.96
N ASP A 61 19.82 14.42 -9.41
CA ASP A 61 18.65 14.64 -8.55
C ASP A 61 18.01 13.34 -8.04
N ILE A 62 18.50 12.16 -8.44
CA ILE A 62 17.99 10.86 -7.99
C ILE A 62 18.94 10.26 -6.96
N LEU A 63 18.43 10.03 -5.75
CA LEU A 63 19.16 9.35 -4.69
C LEU A 63 18.94 7.84 -4.79
N VAL A 64 20.00 7.10 -5.10
CA VAL A 64 20.01 5.63 -5.11
C VAL A 64 20.61 5.13 -3.81
N VAL A 65 19.88 4.28 -3.08
CA VAL A 65 20.32 3.80 -1.75
C VAL A 65 20.15 2.29 -1.60
N ASN A 66 21.03 1.67 -0.80
CA ASN A 66 20.86 0.28 -0.38
C ASN A 66 19.75 0.16 0.68
N PRO A 67 19.06 -1.00 0.77
CA PRO A 67 18.08 -1.26 1.79
C PRO A 67 18.73 -1.33 3.18
N THR A 68 18.03 -0.84 4.19
CA THR A 68 18.37 -1.10 5.60
C THR A 68 17.27 -1.94 6.24
N MET A 69 17.32 -3.26 6.03
CA MET A 69 16.23 -4.18 6.42
C MET A 69 15.89 -4.11 7.91
N GLU A 70 16.90 -4.02 8.78
CA GLU A 70 16.69 -3.87 10.22
C GLU A 70 15.85 -2.64 10.56
N THR A 71 16.11 -1.50 9.91
CA THR A 71 15.33 -0.26 10.13
C THR A 71 13.89 -0.45 9.67
N TYR A 72 13.67 -1.11 8.53
CA TYR A 72 12.32 -1.34 7.99
C TYR A 72 11.51 -2.25 8.91
N ILE A 73 12.11 -3.32 9.44
CA ILE A 73 11.46 -4.24 10.38
C ILE A 73 11.13 -3.52 11.69
N LYS A 74 12.06 -2.74 12.26
CA LYS A 74 11.80 -1.94 13.46
C LYS A 74 10.64 -0.96 13.26
N CYS A 75 10.59 -0.31 12.11
CA CYS A 75 9.51 0.62 11.77
C CYS A 75 8.15 -0.10 11.60
N SER A 76 8.12 -1.24 10.89
CA SER A 76 6.92 -2.08 10.75
C SER A 76 6.37 -2.52 12.10
N ASN A 77 7.24 -3.03 12.97
CA ASN A 77 6.85 -3.49 14.31
C ASN A 77 6.34 -2.33 15.16
N TYR A 78 6.91 -1.14 15.03
CA TYR A 78 6.44 0.05 15.73
C TYR A 78 5.04 0.47 15.27
N ILE A 79 4.78 0.49 13.95
CA ILE A 79 3.44 0.79 13.41
C ILE A 79 2.42 -0.25 13.88
N SER A 80 2.81 -1.53 13.89
CA SER A 80 1.95 -2.62 14.36
C SER A 80 1.62 -2.47 15.85
N LYS A 81 2.59 -2.04 16.66
CA LYS A 81 2.36 -1.71 18.08
C LYS A 81 1.38 -0.55 18.26
N LEU A 82 1.41 0.47 17.40
CA LEU A 82 0.42 1.55 17.43
C LEU A 82 -0.98 1.01 17.10
N ALA A 83 -1.10 0.17 16.07
CA ALA A 83 -2.38 -0.43 15.70
C ALA A 83 -2.96 -1.32 16.81
N LEU A 84 -2.12 -2.09 17.50
CA LEU A 84 -2.50 -2.95 18.64
C LEU A 84 -3.00 -2.17 19.87
N GLN A 85 -2.90 -0.84 19.91
CA GLN A 85 -3.53 -0.02 20.95
C GLN A 85 -5.04 0.12 20.73
N TYR A 86 -5.52 -0.13 19.51
CA TYR A 86 -6.91 0.09 19.10
C TYR A 86 -7.73 -1.20 18.97
N VAL A 87 -7.06 -2.35 18.91
CA VAL A 87 -7.69 -3.66 18.72
C VAL A 87 -6.99 -4.72 19.56
N ALA A 88 -7.71 -5.78 19.91
CA ALA A 88 -7.10 -6.92 20.56
C ALA A 88 -6.14 -7.64 19.61
N PRO A 89 -5.12 -8.38 20.11
CA PRO A 89 -4.20 -9.12 19.26
C PRO A 89 -4.87 -10.15 18.34
N CYS A 90 -6.02 -10.72 18.72
CA CYS A 90 -6.79 -11.65 17.88
C CYS A 90 -7.44 -10.97 16.66
N ASP A 91 -7.70 -9.67 16.76
CA ASP A 91 -8.36 -8.87 15.73
C ASP A 91 -7.34 -8.18 14.80
N PHE A 92 -6.04 -8.36 15.06
CA PHE A 92 -4.94 -7.82 14.26
C PHE A 92 -4.29 -8.92 13.41
N HIS A 93 -4.19 -8.69 12.10
CA HIS A 93 -3.57 -9.64 11.17
C HIS A 93 -2.49 -8.96 10.34
N GLN A 94 -1.23 -9.33 10.57
CA GLN A 94 -0.10 -8.90 9.75
C GLN A 94 -0.18 -9.54 8.36
N TYR A 95 -0.17 -8.73 7.30
CA TYR A 95 -0.18 -9.22 5.92
C TYR A 95 1.21 -9.13 5.26
N SER A 96 1.90 -8.01 5.45
CA SER A 96 3.28 -7.76 4.98
C SER A 96 4.01 -6.82 5.94
N CYS A 97 5.28 -6.49 5.71
CA CYS A 97 5.99 -5.47 6.51
C CYS A 97 5.37 -4.05 6.44
N ASP A 98 4.42 -3.81 5.54
CA ASP A 98 3.83 -2.49 5.35
C ASP A 98 2.31 -2.50 5.24
N GLU A 99 1.68 -3.66 5.37
CA GLU A 99 0.24 -3.86 5.30
C GLU A 99 -0.21 -4.80 6.42
N PHE A 100 -1.34 -4.45 7.05
CA PHE A 100 -2.00 -5.27 8.05
C PHE A 100 -3.51 -5.04 7.92
N PHE A 101 -4.28 -6.01 8.40
CA PHE A 101 -5.71 -5.89 8.63
C PHE A 101 -5.96 -5.74 10.12
N MET A 102 -7.01 -5.00 10.46
CA MET A 102 -7.49 -4.89 11.83
C MET A 102 -9.02 -4.92 11.80
N ASP A 103 -9.62 -5.81 12.57
CA ASP A 103 -11.06 -5.77 12.82
C ASP A 103 -11.34 -4.81 13.97
N VAL A 104 -12.03 -3.72 13.65
CA VAL A 104 -12.38 -2.66 14.62
C VAL A 104 -13.82 -2.76 15.07
N SER A 105 -14.60 -3.72 14.57
CA SER A 105 -16.06 -3.78 14.73
C SER A 105 -16.50 -3.69 16.19
N SER A 106 -15.78 -4.35 17.08
CA SER A 106 -16.06 -4.39 18.52
C SER A 106 -15.41 -3.25 19.32
N SER A 107 -14.31 -2.66 18.82
CA SER A 107 -13.48 -1.73 19.59
C SER A 107 -13.61 -0.26 19.16
N PHE A 108 -14.06 0.03 17.94
CA PHE A 108 -13.96 1.39 17.38
C PHE A 108 -14.69 2.44 18.23
N ARG A 109 -15.82 2.07 18.84
CA ARG A 109 -16.66 2.94 19.67
C ARG A 109 -15.95 3.44 20.93
N LEU A 110 -14.89 2.77 21.38
CA LEU A 110 -14.06 3.21 22.51
C LEU A 110 -13.20 4.44 22.16
N PHE A 111 -12.93 4.64 20.87
CA PHE A 111 -11.94 5.61 20.41
C PHE A 111 -12.50 6.69 19.47
N ALA A 112 -13.64 6.42 18.83
CA ALA A 112 -14.28 7.27 17.83
C ALA A 112 -15.78 6.96 17.67
N LYS A 113 -16.55 7.87 17.04
CA LYS A 113 -17.98 7.64 16.75
C LYS A 113 -18.20 6.79 15.51
N THR A 114 -17.28 6.86 14.55
CA THR A 114 -17.33 6.11 13.28
C THR A 114 -15.99 5.44 12.97
N PRO A 115 -15.98 4.35 12.17
CA PRO A 115 -14.73 3.74 11.69
C PRO A 115 -13.86 4.71 10.88
N GLY A 116 -14.48 5.66 10.15
CA GLY A 116 -13.75 6.69 9.41
C GLY A 116 -12.98 7.65 10.33
N GLU A 117 -13.61 8.10 11.42
CA GLU A 117 -12.93 8.91 12.44
C GLU A 117 -11.76 8.16 13.08
N LEU A 118 -11.93 6.87 13.38
CA LEU A 118 -10.84 6.03 13.89
C LEU A 118 -9.69 5.94 12.89
N ALA A 119 -9.99 5.74 11.60
CA ALA A 119 -8.98 5.70 10.55
C ALA A 119 -8.20 7.03 10.45
N ILE A 120 -8.89 8.18 10.53
CA ILE A 120 -8.24 9.50 10.54
C ILE A 120 -7.31 9.64 11.75
N LYS A 121 -7.78 9.24 12.93
CA LYS A 121 -7.00 9.29 14.18
C LYS A 121 -5.75 8.41 14.08
N LEU A 122 -5.89 7.15 13.70
CA LEU A 122 -4.78 6.21 13.54
C LEU A 122 -3.77 6.70 12.48
N LYS A 123 -4.27 7.17 11.34
CA LYS A 123 -3.43 7.73 10.27
C LYS A 123 -2.63 8.94 10.74
N ARG A 124 -3.26 9.84 11.49
CA ARG A 124 -2.61 11.01 12.07
C ARG A 124 -1.53 10.59 13.07
N GLU A 125 -1.83 9.66 13.96
CA GLU A 125 -0.86 9.18 14.96
C GLU A 125 0.35 8.50 14.30
N ILE A 126 0.13 7.63 13.31
CA ILE A 126 1.21 7.02 12.53
C ILE A 126 2.07 8.11 11.92
N PHE A 127 1.48 9.13 11.30
CA PHE A 127 2.24 10.22 10.70
C PHE A 127 3.00 11.04 11.75
N GLU A 128 2.38 11.39 12.87
CA GLU A 128 3.02 12.19 13.92
C GLU A 128 4.26 11.48 14.49
N LYS A 129 4.15 10.17 14.76
CA LYS A 129 5.20 9.35 15.37
C LYS A 129 6.28 8.89 14.40
N THR A 130 5.91 8.59 13.15
CA THR A 130 6.84 7.98 12.18
C THR A 130 7.23 8.89 11.02
N LYS A 131 6.50 10.00 10.82
CA LYS A 131 6.57 10.87 9.62
C LYS A 131 6.30 10.14 8.31
N LEU A 132 5.62 8.99 8.37
CA LEU A 132 5.26 8.20 7.20
C LEU A 132 3.78 8.37 6.86
N HIS A 133 3.50 8.47 5.57
CA HIS A 133 2.14 8.50 5.06
C HIS A 133 1.61 7.08 4.84
N CYS A 134 0.37 6.86 5.27
CA CYS A 134 -0.40 5.64 5.00
C CYS A 134 -1.71 5.95 4.29
N ALA A 135 -2.27 4.92 3.66
CA ALA A 135 -3.62 4.91 3.16
C ALA A 135 -4.39 3.79 3.87
N ILE A 136 -5.68 3.99 4.09
CA ILE A 136 -6.55 3.05 4.82
C ILE A 136 -7.78 2.78 3.95
N GLY A 137 -8.02 1.51 3.61
CA GLY A 137 -9.26 1.07 2.98
C GLY A 137 -10.11 0.39 4.04
N ILE A 138 -11.34 0.86 4.20
CA ILE A 138 -12.31 0.33 5.15
C ILE A 138 -13.37 -0.43 4.34
N GLY A 139 -13.72 -1.62 4.82
CA GLY A 139 -14.72 -2.47 4.21
C GLY A 139 -15.29 -3.46 5.20
N VAL A 140 -16.42 -4.05 4.82
CA VAL A 140 -17.18 -5.03 5.63
C VAL A 140 -16.47 -6.38 5.81
N ASN A 141 -15.41 -6.64 5.05
CA ASN A 141 -14.54 -7.81 5.18
C ASN A 141 -13.14 -7.52 4.62
N PRO A 142 -12.12 -8.36 4.88
CA PRO A 142 -10.74 -8.11 4.43
C PRO A 142 -10.57 -7.94 2.92
N LEU A 143 -11.33 -8.70 2.10
CA LEU A 143 -11.29 -8.61 0.65
C LEU A 143 -11.71 -7.22 0.19
N ILE A 144 -12.85 -6.72 0.70
CA ILE A 144 -13.37 -5.39 0.34
C ILE A 144 -12.42 -4.30 0.82
N SER A 145 -11.93 -4.39 2.06
CA SER A 145 -10.97 -3.44 2.62
C SER A 145 -9.69 -3.35 1.78
N LYS A 146 -9.14 -4.49 1.33
CA LYS A 146 -7.92 -4.53 0.51
C LYS A 146 -8.13 -3.93 -0.87
N ILE A 147 -9.22 -4.28 -1.53
CA ILE A 147 -9.53 -3.76 -2.88
C ILE A 147 -9.83 -2.26 -2.81
N CYS A 148 -10.58 -1.82 -1.80
CA CYS A 148 -10.84 -0.41 -1.51
C CYS A 148 -9.53 0.36 -1.31
N LEU A 149 -8.61 -0.17 -0.52
CA LEU A 149 -7.27 0.39 -0.30
C LEU A 149 -6.50 0.56 -1.62
N ASP A 150 -6.41 -0.50 -2.41
CA ASP A 150 -5.56 -0.56 -3.60
C ASP A 150 -6.12 0.26 -4.78
N ASN A 151 -7.44 0.22 -4.99
CA ASN A 151 -8.07 0.83 -6.17
C ASN A 151 -8.59 2.24 -5.94
N SER A 152 -8.90 2.63 -4.69
CA SER A 152 -9.51 3.93 -4.41
C SER A 152 -8.74 4.72 -3.36
N ALA A 153 -8.55 4.20 -2.14
CA ALA A 153 -7.97 4.98 -1.04
C ALA A 153 -6.58 5.56 -1.39
N LYS A 154 -5.71 4.80 -2.06
CA LYS A 154 -4.39 5.29 -2.51
C LYS A 154 -4.44 6.47 -3.50
N LYS A 155 -5.58 6.70 -4.17
CA LYS A 155 -5.77 7.78 -5.16
C LYS A 155 -6.43 9.02 -4.56
N LYS A 156 -7.13 8.89 -3.44
CA LYS A 156 -7.75 10.02 -2.74
C LYS A 156 -6.70 10.88 -2.03
N SER A 157 -6.99 12.16 -1.89
CA SER A 157 -6.11 13.13 -1.22
C SER A 157 -5.99 12.86 0.29
N ASP A 158 -7.09 12.49 0.92
CA ASP A 158 -7.17 12.10 2.33
C ASP A 158 -6.60 10.70 2.59
N GLY A 159 -6.38 9.90 1.54
CA GLY A 159 -5.88 8.53 1.59
C GLY A 159 -6.77 7.56 2.37
N ILE A 160 -8.06 7.84 2.49
CA ILE A 160 -9.02 6.98 3.21
C ILE A 160 -10.22 6.74 2.29
N ASP A 161 -10.69 5.50 2.22
CA ASP A 161 -11.95 5.21 1.55
C ASP A 161 -12.74 4.10 2.27
N TYR A 162 -14.06 4.10 2.07
CA TYR A 162 -14.99 3.20 2.74
C TYR A 162 -15.94 2.58 1.73
N TRP A 163 -15.95 1.25 1.65
CA TRP A 163 -16.75 0.49 0.69
C TRP A 163 -17.65 -0.53 1.41
N THR A 164 -18.89 -0.68 0.93
CA THR A 164 -19.86 -1.67 1.41
C THR A 164 -20.21 -2.72 0.34
N TYR A 165 -21.19 -3.59 0.62
CA TYR A 165 -21.65 -4.57 -0.37
C TYR A 165 -22.39 -3.92 -1.54
N GLU A 166 -23.07 -2.80 -1.30
CA GLU A 166 -23.80 -2.04 -2.31
C GLU A 166 -22.84 -1.46 -3.38
N ASP A 167 -21.62 -1.13 -2.98
CA ASP A 167 -20.58 -0.61 -3.86
C ASP A 167 -20.00 -1.67 -4.81
N VAL A 168 -20.27 -2.96 -4.60
CA VAL A 168 -19.60 -4.04 -5.34
C VAL A 168 -19.89 -3.95 -6.84
N GLN A 169 -21.15 -3.77 -7.23
CA GLN A 169 -21.50 -3.73 -8.64
C GLN A 169 -20.90 -2.53 -9.36
N GLU A 170 -20.88 -1.36 -8.72
CA GLU A 170 -20.37 -0.13 -9.35
C GLU A 170 -18.84 -0.03 -9.30
N LYS A 171 -18.21 -0.53 -8.24
CA LYS A 171 -16.77 -0.32 -8.00
C LYS A 171 -15.92 -1.57 -8.23
N PHE A 172 -16.43 -2.78 -7.97
CA PHE A 172 -15.66 -4.03 -8.18
C PHE A 172 -15.74 -4.52 -9.61
N TRP A 173 -16.96 -4.60 -10.16
CA TRP A 173 -17.18 -5.19 -11.47
C TRP A 173 -16.38 -4.53 -12.60
N PRO A 174 -16.22 -3.19 -12.65
CA PRO A 174 -15.43 -2.54 -13.69
C PRO A 174 -13.91 -2.58 -13.45
N ILE A 175 -13.42 -3.24 -12.39
CA ILE A 175 -11.97 -3.34 -12.15
C ILE A 175 -11.30 -4.01 -13.36
N ARG A 176 -10.48 -3.22 -14.05
CA ARG A 176 -9.68 -3.64 -15.20
C ARG A 176 -8.31 -2.97 -15.19
N PRO A 177 -7.25 -3.64 -15.68
CA PRO A 177 -7.13 -5.10 -15.94
C PRO A 177 -7.36 -5.99 -14.70
N LEU A 178 -7.62 -7.28 -14.90
CA LEU A 178 -8.03 -8.21 -13.85
C LEU A 178 -6.96 -8.42 -12.77
N HIS A 179 -5.66 -8.33 -13.11
CA HIS A 179 -4.59 -8.42 -12.11
C HIS A 179 -4.58 -7.29 -11.07
N LYS A 180 -5.38 -6.22 -11.26
CA LYS A 180 -5.59 -5.21 -10.22
C LYS A 180 -6.52 -5.68 -9.11
N PHE A 181 -7.25 -6.77 -9.33
CA PHE A 181 -8.06 -7.41 -8.31
C PHE A 181 -7.17 -8.26 -7.41
N TRP A 182 -7.34 -8.08 -6.10
CA TRP A 182 -6.57 -8.84 -5.12
C TRP A 182 -6.86 -10.34 -5.23
N GLY A 183 -5.82 -11.15 -5.42
CA GLY A 183 -5.94 -12.60 -5.65
C GLY A 183 -5.85 -13.04 -7.11
N ILE A 184 -5.89 -12.12 -8.09
CA ILE A 184 -5.70 -12.46 -9.51
C ILE A 184 -4.28 -12.08 -9.95
N SER A 185 -3.50 -13.08 -10.37
CA SER A 185 -2.17 -12.86 -10.96
C SER A 185 -2.26 -12.57 -12.45
N TYR A 186 -1.19 -12.02 -13.05
CA TYR A 186 -1.09 -11.87 -14.51
C TYR A 186 -1.34 -13.17 -15.28
N LYS A 187 -0.82 -14.30 -14.77
CA LYS A 187 -1.04 -15.63 -15.39
C LYS A 187 -2.50 -16.07 -15.29
N THR A 188 -3.17 -15.74 -14.18
CA THR A 188 -4.59 -16.05 -13.99
C THR A 188 -5.44 -15.19 -14.92
N GLU A 189 -5.13 -13.90 -15.02
CA GLU A 189 -5.76 -12.99 -15.98
C GLU A 189 -5.61 -13.48 -17.42
N GLU A 190 -4.42 -13.92 -17.86
CA GLU A 190 -4.25 -14.47 -19.21
C GLU A 190 -5.17 -15.67 -19.46
N LYS A 191 -5.36 -16.55 -18.47
CA LYS A 191 -6.27 -17.70 -18.57
C LYS A 191 -7.74 -17.26 -18.63
N LEU A 192 -8.13 -16.26 -17.84
CA LEU A 192 -9.49 -15.70 -17.83
C LEU A 192 -9.80 -14.97 -19.14
N ASN A 193 -8.87 -14.16 -19.64
CA ASN A 193 -9.00 -13.45 -20.90
C ASN A 193 -9.18 -14.42 -22.09
N ARG A 194 -8.51 -15.58 -22.07
CA ARG A 194 -8.72 -16.64 -23.09
C ARG A 194 -10.13 -17.24 -23.07
N LYS A 195 -10.85 -17.13 -21.95
CA LYS A 195 -12.26 -17.53 -21.81
C LYS A 195 -13.25 -16.40 -22.10
N GLY A 196 -12.78 -15.24 -22.57
CA GLY A 196 -13.62 -14.06 -22.81
C GLY A 196 -14.01 -13.29 -21.55
N ILE A 197 -13.38 -13.58 -20.40
CA ILE A 197 -13.61 -12.90 -19.12
C ILE A 197 -12.56 -11.80 -18.98
N TYR A 198 -12.97 -10.54 -19.07
CA TYR A 198 -12.08 -9.37 -19.01
C TYR A 198 -12.31 -8.49 -17.79
N SER A 199 -13.36 -8.77 -17.00
CA SER A 199 -13.73 -8.01 -15.81
C SER A 199 -14.27 -8.91 -14.71
N ILE A 200 -14.32 -8.37 -13.49
CA ILE A 200 -14.95 -9.07 -12.37
C ILE A 200 -16.46 -9.20 -12.60
N GLY A 201 -17.08 -8.22 -13.27
CA GLY A 201 -18.48 -8.32 -13.67
C GLY A 201 -18.74 -9.43 -14.70
N ASP A 202 -17.76 -9.69 -15.58
CA ASP A 202 -17.83 -10.79 -16.55
C ASP A 202 -17.75 -12.13 -15.79
N LEU A 203 -16.83 -12.23 -14.83
CA LEU A 203 -16.67 -13.42 -13.98
C LEU A 203 -17.91 -13.68 -13.10
N ALA A 204 -18.56 -12.62 -12.60
CA ALA A 204 -19.76 -12.74 -11.79
C ALA A 204 -20.99 -13.21 -12.59
N LYS A 205 -20.94 -13.12 -13.93
CA LYS A 205 -22.02 -13.48 -14.86
C LYS A 205 -21.69 -14.70 -15.73
N TYR A 206 -20.50 -15.30 -15.55
CA TYR A 206 -19.99 -16.45 -16.30
C TYR A 206 -20.52 -17.76 -15.72
#